data_AF-A0A937N631-F1
#
_entry.id   AF-A0A937N631-F1
#
_cell.length_a   1.000
_cell.length_b   1.000
_cell.length_c   1.000
_cell.angle_alpha   90.00
_cell.angle_beta   90.00
_cell.angle_gamma   90.00
#
_symmetry.space_group_name_H-M   'P 1'
#
loop_
_entity.id
_entity.type
_entity.pdbx_description
1 polymer ?
#
loop_
_entity_poly.entity_id
_entity_poly.type
_entity_poly.pdbx_seq_one_letter_code
_entity_poly.pdbx_strand_id
1 'polypeptide(L)'
;MRLFCWILGALGVLSVATGSLHAQANGPIRQSPPPAIAVWDTLNAADRLTPADLASKDGWTKIPRNQKVPSFQGDAILSNGRVFAVLRKRDAAIDFYSVEPAAMVPRVQLALLAPGGEPAYRLEGVSLTENTRSAARLEASYQTEKGESLTATFRIKRGEVAVEVSPGAGAGRLRVQCPGRFAVLPDFFADDILIDASRIPGAALHAPSDNFLLHLTGQEDAIAMCVFENREQDVKISLAGEGASRIVTGSEISFGDDGKIWVALMTGSQVWHTLDVDEEDAGQVIPLEWRTPFAAQWRADFTRTNDLTDSWEMLLPAKGSAGYLKPTWLGAGGDRIPSDRKRWTTVLGRFFYPCWVDRDGQGYVQPLKNRAMGFQGPAVIYPINRVEGTPTDTYTVIDVARSCLGVGPCNYILDLEGQKQEHVGRATCATRDALRAIYEKNQQRNKRQEIETALDAGLAFVTHIRNRIEHYVRFGHEIREYLAEQSKAHPELADRLGELEAITRELDVRMEARSEKVKTPEFVAQMNQGFRQDLLTYEGADVLDKLKAYTNALTQIGGNQDELVGECRWVVRSLRQRAGLVMAADPRCAEVAEEIRGRCQKALTNPTKYEAARH
;
A
#
# COMPACT_ATOMS: atom_id res chain seq x y z
N MET A 1 -31.34 33.30 70.71
CA MET A 1 -32.45 34.19 71.09
C MET A 1 -33.61 33.92 70.13
N ARG A 2 -34.69 33.31 70.65
CA ARG A 2 -36.11 33.24 70.19
C ARG A 2 -36.41 33.21 68.68
N LEU A 3 -36.92 32.10 68.12
CA LEU A 3 -38.30 31.55 68.14
C LEU A 3 -39.21 32.11 67.01
N PHE A 4 -39.70 31.18 66.16
CA PHE A 4 -41.04 31.07 65.52
C PHE A 4 -41.47 32.20 64.53
N CYS A 5 -42.19 31.99 63.42
CA CYS A 5 -43.26 31.02 63.15
C CYS A 5 -43.51 30.80 61.63
N TRP A 6 -44.31 29.77 61.37
CA TRP A 6 -44.71 29.07 60.14
C TRP A 6 -45.55 29.83 59.09
N ILE A 7 -45.57 29.32 57.84
CA ILE A 7 -46.76 28.76 57.14
C ILE A 7 -46.35 27.97 55.87
N LEU A 8 -47.04 26.84 55.64
CA LEU A 8 -46.93 25.88 54.53
C LEU A 8 -47.30 26.44 53.15
N GLY A 9 -46.74 25.83 52.11
CA GLY A 9 -47.29 25.83 50.75
C GLY A 9 -46.46 24.97 49.80
N ALA A 10 -46.92 23.75 49.53
CA ALA A 10 -46.26 22.74 48.69
C ALA A 10 -46.17 23.14 47.21
N LEU A 11 -45.11 22.71 46.51
CA LEU A 11 -45.14 21.90 45.27
C LEU A 11 -43.74 21.84 44.62
N GLY A 12 -43.33 20.64 44.18
CA GLY A 12 -42.36 20.46 43.10
C GLY A 12 -40.89 20.27 43.51
N VAL A 13 -40.55 19.12 44.10
CA VAL A 13 -39.16 18.66 44.17
C VAL A 13 -38.81 17.96 42.85
N LEU A 14 -38.18 18.71 41.94
CA LEU A 14 -37.43 18.15 40.80
C LEU A 14 -35.98 17.96 41.26
N SER A 15 -35.71 16.84 41.94
CA SER A 15 -34.34 16.48 42.33
C SER A 15 -33.64 15.83 41.15
N VAL A 16 -32.71 16.59 40.56
CA VAL A 16 -31.66 16.07 39.68
C VAL A 16 -30.77 15.13 40.52
N ALA A 17 -31.05 13.83 40.42
CA ALA A 17 -30.14 12.79 40.88
C ALA A 17 -29.22 12.43 39.72
N THR A 18 -27.97 12.89 39.81
CA THR A 18 -26.83 12.36 39.05
C THR A 18 -26.62 10.90 39.46
N GLY A 19 -27.32 9.99 38.79
CA GLY A 19 -27.16 8.56 38.94
C GLY A 19 -26.06 8.05 38.03
N SER A 20 -24.94 7.65 38.61
CA SER A 20 -23.97 6.76 37.98
C SER A 20 -24.67 5.48 37.52
N LEU A 21 -24.88 5.35 36.22
CA LEU A 21 -25.22 4.09 35.56
C LEU A 21 -24.02 3.65 34.71
N HIS A 22 -22.95 3.24 35.38
CA HIS A 22 -22.09 2.19 34.85
C HIS A 22 -22.83 0.87 35.03
N ALA A 23 -23.74 0.57 34.11
CA ALA A 23 -24.26 -0.78 33.97
C ALA A 23 -23.20 -1.61 33.25
N GLN A 24 -22.47 -2.42 34.03
CA GLN A 24 -21.65 -3.52 33.55
C GLN A 24 -22.49 -4.42 32.63
N ALA A 25 -22.20 -4.40 31.33
CA ALA A 25 -22.58 -5.48 30.42
C ALA A 25 -21.40 -6.45 30.27
N ASN A 26 -20.89 -7.00 31.37
CA ASN A 26 -20.07 -8.21 31.33
C ASN A 26 -21.01 -9.43 31.31
N GLY A 27 -21.73 -9.59 30.19
CA GLY A 27 -22.18 -10.92 29.80
C GLY A 27 -20.97 -11.75 29.40
N PRO A 28 -20.98 -13.09 29.58
CA PRO A 28 -19.90 -13.91 29.05
C PRO A 28 -19.85 -13.67 27.54
N ILE A 29 -18.72 -13.18 27.04
CA ILE A 29 -18.40 -13.22 25.62
C ILE A 29 -18.55 -14.70 25.25
N ARG A 30 -19.64 -15.05 24.54
CA ARG A 30 -19.73 -16.36 23.89
C ARG A 30 -18.52 -16.42 22.99
N GLN A 31 -17.49 -17.15 23.41
CA GLN A 31 -16.38 -17.50 22.55
C GLN A 31 -17.01 -18.20 21.35
N SER A 32 -17.08 -17.51 20.22
CA SER A 32 -17.50 -18.12 18.97
C SER A 32 -16.69 -19.40 18.79
N PRO A 33 -17.33 -20.54 18.46
CA PRO A 33 -16.61 -21.79 18.31
C PRO A 33 -15.44 -21.59 17.33
N PRO A 34 -14.30 -22.24 17.57
CA PRO A 34 -13.09 -22.02 16.79
C PRO A 34 -13.36 -22.19 15.29
N PRO A 35 -12.71 -21.39 14.42
CA PRO A 35 -12.87 -21.46 12.97
C PRO A 35 -12.78 -22.91 12.51
N ALA A 36 -13.88 -23.41 11.94
CA ALA A 36 -14.02 -24.79 11.52
C ALA A 36 -14.65 -24.84 10.14
N ILE A 37 -14.11 -25.71 9.30
CA ILE A 37 -14.72 -26.02 8.02
C ILE A 37 -16.08 -26.68 8.24
N ALA A 38 -17.08 -26.15 7.56
CA ALA A 38 -18.42 -26.69 7.49
C ALA A 38 -19.02 -26.44 6.11
N VAL A 39 -19.79 -27.41 5.65
CA VAL A 39 -20.48 -27.40 4.36
C VAL A 39 -21.94 -27.73 4.61
N TRP A 40 -22.85 -27.01 3.97
CA TRP A 40 -24.29 -27.24 4.07
C TRP A 40 -24.94 -27.30 2.69
N ASP A 41 -26.01 -28.09 2.62
CA ASP A 41 -27.01 -28.10 1.56
C ASP A 41 -28.30 -27.51 2.14
N THR A 42 -28.84 -26.45 1.52
CA THR A 42 -30.08 -25.81 1.98
C THR A 42 -31.33 -26.64 1.68
N LEU A 43 -31.18 -27.75 0.94
CA LEU A 43 -32.23 -28.65 0.43
C LEU A 43 -33.21 -28.02 -0.57
N ASN A 44 -33.48 -26.72 -0.45
CA ASN A 44 -34.32 -25.95 -1.35
C ASN A 44 -33.52 -24.76 -1.89
N ALA A 45 -33.59 -24.54 -3.20
CA ALA A 45 -32.98 -23.38 -3.83
C ALA A 45 -33.71 -22.10 -3.40
N ALA A 46 -32.97 -21.12 -2.89
CA ALA A 46 -33.51 -19.81 -2.56
C ALA A 46 -33.20 -18.80 -3.68
N ASP A 47 -34.13 -17.88 -3.94
CA ASP A 47 -33.85 -16.76 -4.85
C ASP A 47 -32.85 -15.78 -4.21
N ARG A 48 -32.97 -15.58 -2.89
CA ARG A 48 -32.03 -14.79 -2.08
C ARG A 48 -31.92 -15.40 -0.68
N LEU A 49 -30.72 -15.44 -0.13
CA LEU A 49 -30.48 -15.74 1.28
C LEU A 49 -30.21 -14.44 2.05
N THR A 50 -31.01 -14.18 3.07
CA THR A 50 -30.82 -13.03 3.95
C THR A 50 -29.79 -13.33 5.03
N PRO A 51 -29.19 -12.31 5.68
CA PRO A 51 -28.33 -12.53 6.84
C PRO A 51 -28.98 -13.37 7.95
N ALA A 52 -30.31 -13.28 8.11
CA ALA A 52 -31.06 -14.08 9.08
C ALA A 52 -31.11 -15.56 8.70
N ASP A 53 -31.35 -15.88 7.42
CA ASP A 53 -31.35 -17.25 6.92
C ASP A 53 -29.98 -17.91 7.10
N LEU A 54 -28.91 -17.15 6.80
CA LEU A 54 -27.53 -17.61 6.98
C LEU A 54 -27.18 -17.84 8.46
N ALA A 55 -27.77 -17.05 9.36
CA ALA A 55 -27.56 -17.18 10.79
C ALA A 55 -28.25 -18.43 11.36
N SER A 56 -29.56 -18.59 11.11
CA SER A 56 -30.37 -19.68 11.68
C SER A 56 -30.06 -21.04 11.05
N LYS A 57 -29.81 -21.07 9.74
CA LYS A 57 -29.57 -22.31 8.96
C LYS A 57 -30.73 -23.29 9.07
N ASP A 58 -31.94 -22.77 9.26
CA ASP A 58 -33.13 -23.59 9.48
C ASP A 58 -33.42 -24.44 8.24
N GLY A 59 -33.64 -25.74 8.47
CA GLY A 59 -33.92 -26.70 7.39
C GLY A 59 -32.71 -27.11 6.56
N TRP A 60 -31.49 -26.65 6.88
CA TRP A 60 -30.29 -27.02 6.13
C TRP A 60 -29.67 -28.32 6.64
N THR A 61 -29.13 -29.11 5.73
CA THR A 61 -28.38 -30.33 6.06
C THR A 61 -26.89 -30.06 6.04
N LYS A 62 -26.22 -30.26 7.18
CA LYS A 62 -24.76 -30.19 7.26
C LYS A 62 -24.16 -31.45 6.63
N ILE A 63 -23.26 -31.29 5.67
CA ILE A 63 -22.56 -32.42 5.04
C ILE A 63 -21.47 -32.94 5.99
N PRO A 64 -21.49 -34.24 6.35
CA PRO A 64 -20.46 -34.86 7.18
C PRO A 64 -19.04 -34.65 6.64
N ARG A 65 -18.10 -34.47 7.56
CA ARG A 65 -16.69 -34.34 7.21
C ARG A 65 -16.17 -35.59 6.49
N ASN A 66 -15.25 -35.38 5.55
CA ASN A 66 -14.67 -36.37 4.65
C ASN A 66 -15.67 -37.01 3.67
N GLN A 67 -16.90 -36.51 3.63
CA GLN A 67 -17.86 -36.87 2.60
C GLN A 67 -17.71 -35.94 1.39
N LYS A 68 -17.72 -36.54 0.21
CA LYS A 68 -17.92 -35.85 -1.07
C LYS A 68 -19.38 -36.00 -1.47
N VAL A 69 -19.93 -34.99 -2.13
CA VAL A 69 -21.28 -35.07 -2.70
C VAL A 69 -21.22 -34.73 -4.20
N PRO A 70 -21.82 -35.55 -5.07
CA PRO A 70 -21.80 -35.29 -6.52
C PRO A 70 -22.72 -34.14 -6.92
N SER A 71 -23.74 -33.84 -6.11
CA SER A 71 -24.69 -32.76 -6.34
C SER A 71 -25.32 -32.27 -5.04
N PHE A 72 -25.83 -31.03 -5.06
CA PHE A 72 -26.62 -30.41 -3.99
C PHE A 72 -28.11 -30.32 -4.39
N GLN A 73 -29.00 -30.54 -3.42
CA GLN A 73 -30.44 -30.42 -3.62
C GLN A 73 -30.87 -28.95 -3.70
N GLY A 74 -30.42 -28.13 -2.75
CA GLY A 74 -30.58 -26.68 -2.74
C GLY A 74 -29.28 -25.95 -3.09
N ASP A 75 -28.99 -24.90 -2.34
CA ASP A 75 -27.79 -24.07 -2.46
C ASP A 75 -26.63 -24.71 -1.69
N ALA A 76 -25.41 -24.53 -2.21
CA ALA A 76 -24.19 -25.07 -1.60
C ALA A 76 -23.48 -23.97 -0.80
N ILE A 77 -23.22 -24.23 0.48
CA ILE A 77 -22.65 -23.24 1.39
C ILE A 77 -21.35 -23.75 1.98
N LEU A 78 -20.28 -22.99 1.84
CA LEU A 78 -18.99 -23.21 2.49
C LEU A 78 -18.77 -22.18 3.59
N SER A 79 -18.32 -22.62 4.77
CA SER A 79 -17.80 -21.73 5.80
C SER A 79 -16.55 -22.30 6.45
N ASN A 80 -15.63 -21.41 6.83
CA ASN A 80 -14.48 -21.72 7.67
C ASN A 80 -14.55 -21.03 9.04
N GLY A 81 -15.67 -20.38 9.36
CA GLY A 81 -15.88 -19.59 10.57
C GLY A 81 -15.47 -18.11 10.48
N ARG A 82 -14.79 -17.69 9.41
CA ARG A 82 -14.45 -16.28 9.13
C ARG A 82 -15.20 -15.70 7.94
N VAL A 83 -15.43 -16.54 6.95
CA VAL A 83 -16.14 -16.19 5.73
C VAL A 83 -17.19 -17.24 5.38
N PHE A 84 -18.21 -16.83 4.63
CA PHE A 84 -19.17 -17.72 3.99
C PHE A 84 -19.14 -17.50 2.48
N ALA A 85 -19.02 -18.58 1.73
CA ALA A 85 -19.19 -18.59 0.28
C ALA A 85 -20.47 -19.38 -0.05
N VAL A 86 -21.36 -18.77 -0.81
CA VAL A 86 -22.68 -19.31 -1.14
C VAL A 86 -22.80 -19.44 -2.65
N LEU A 87 -22.98 -20.67 -3.13
CA LEU A 87 -23.41 -20.95 -4.51
C LEU A 87 -24.92 -21.19 -4.50
N ARG A 88 -25.69 -20.24 -5.03
CA ARG A 88 -27.14 -20.39 -5.19
C ARG A 88 -27.44 -21.20 -6.45
N LYS A 89 -28.36 -22.16 -6.35
CA LYS A 89 -28.72 -23.06 -7.46
C LYS A 89 -29.37 -22.33 -8.64
N ARG A 90 -29.96 -21.15 -8.39
CA ARG A 90 -30.65 -20.30 -9.37
C ARG A 90 -29.86 -19.06 -9.77
N ASP A 91 -28.60 -18.95 -9.35
CA ASP A 91 -27.73 -17.84 -9.69
C ASP A 91 -26.43 -18.37 -10.33
N ALA A 92 -25.82 -17.58 -11.20
CA ALA A 92 -24.53 -17.91 -11.83
C ALA A 92 -23.34 -17.33 -11.05
N ALA A 93 -23.61 -16.55 -10.00
CA ALA A 93 -22.59 -15.94 -9.17
C ALA A 93 -22.49 -16.58 -7.79
N ILE A 94 -21.37 -16.29 -7.12
CA ILE A 94 -21.04 -16.74 -5.79
C ILE A 94 -21.05 -15.54 -4.87
N ASP A 95 -21.89 -15.61 -3.85
CA ASP A 95 -21.97 -14.56 -2.85
C ASP A 95 -20.98 -14.85 -1.72
N PHE A 96 -20.13 -13.86 -1.42
CA PHE A 96 -19.10 -13.94 -0.40
C PHE A 96 -19.40 -12.95 0.74
N TYR A 97 -19.58 -13.52 1.93
CA TYR A 97 -20.02 -12.80 3.13
C TYR A 97 -18.91 -12.75 4.17
N SER A 98 -18.79 -11.60 4.84
CA SER A 98 -18.05 -11.48 6.09
C SER A 98 -18.87 -12.04 7.26
N VAL A 99 -18.18 -12.67 8.21
CA VAL A 99 -18.78 -13.09 9.47
C VAL A 99 -18.49 -12.04 10.52
N GLU A 100 -19.51 -11.29 10.91
CA GLU A 100 -19.43 -10.31 11.99
C GLU A 100 -20.20 -10.80 13.21
N PRO A 101 -19.91 -10.27 14.42
CA PRO A 101 -20.57 -10.73 15.65
C PRO A 101 -22.10 -10.66 15.62
N ALA A 102 -22.67 -9.71 14.86
CA ALA A 102 -24.10 -9.44 14.81
C ALA A 102 -24.80 -9.94 13.54
N ALA A 103 -24.07 -10.16 12.44
CA ALA A 103 -24.66 -10.51 11.15
C ALA A 103 -23.66 -11.14 10.18
N MET A 104 -24.18 -11.83 9.16
CA MET A 104 -23.42 -12.12 7.95
C MET A 104 -23.68 -11.03 6.93
N VAL A 105 -22.65 -10.30 6.53
CA VAL A 105 -22.81 -9.14 5.65
C VAL A 105 -22.31 -9.51 4.24
N PRO A 106 -23.13 -9.38 3.18
CA PRO A 106 -22.68 -9.60 1.82
C PRO A 106 -21.66 -8.52 1.45
N ARG A 107 -20.47 -8.93 0.98
CA ARG A 107 -19.38 -7.99 0.64
C ARG A 107 -18.99 -8.06 -0.82
N VAL A 108 -18.95 -9.27 -1.38
CA VAL A 108 -18.46 -9.51 -2.73
C VAL A 108 -19.35 -10.52 -3.44
N GLN A 109 -19.55 -10.33 -4.73
CA GLN A 109 -20.12 -11.34 -5.62
C GLN A 109 -19.09 -11.72 -6.69
N LEU A 110 -18.92 -13.02 -6.94
CA LEU A 110 -17.94 -13.55 -7.88
C LEU A 110 -18.65 -14.23 -9.05
N ALA A 111 -18.29 -13.87 -10.28
CA ALA A 111 -18.84 -14.49 -11.49
C ALA A 111 -17.73 -14.88 -12.46
N LEU A 112 -17.84 -16.06 -13.07
CA LEU A 112 -16.91 -16.47 -14.13
C LEU A 112 -17.25 -15.76 -15.44
N LEU A 113 -16.22 -15.42 -16.21
CA LEU A 113 -16.36 -14.97 -17.58
C LEU A 113 -15.55 -15.88 -18.51
N ALA A 114 -16.09 -16.13 -19.70
CA ALA A 114 -15.33 -16.71 -20.81
C ALA A 114 -14.17 -15.78 -21.24
N PRO A 115 -13.18 -16.28 -21.99
CA PRO A 115 -12.12 -15.44 -22.58
C PRO A 115 -12.67 -14.26 -23.39
N GLY A 116 -13.79 -14.44 -24.10
CA GLY A 116 -14.49 -13.38 -24.84
C GLY A 116 -15.18 -12.34 -23.95
N GLY A 117 -15.37 -12.63 -22.66
CA GLY A 117 -16.00 -11.74 -21.68
C GLY A 117 -17.48 -12.03 -21.43
N GLU A 118 -18.03 -13.03 -22.10
CA GLU A 118 -19.37 -13.54 -21.82
C GLU A 118 -19.43 -14.06 -20.38
N PRO A 119 -20.36 -13.55 -19.56
CA PRO A 119 -20.51 -14.02 -18.19
C PRO A 119 -21.16 -15.40 -18.15
N ALA A 120 -20.85 -16.15 -17.09
CA ALA A 120 -21.67 -17.26 -16.65
C ALA A 120 -23.13 -16.78 -16.49
N TYR A 121 -24.05 -17.48 -17.13
CA TYR A 121 -25.47 -17.13 -17.16
C TYR A 121 -26.31 -18.09 -16.33
N ARG A 122 -25.99 -19.39 -16.37
CA ARG A 122 -26.71 -20.42 -15.63
C ARG A 122 -25.74 -21.40 -14.98
N LEU A 123 -25.98 -21.74 -13.73
CA LEU A 123 -25.29 -22.84 -13.04
C LEU A 123 -25.92 -24.18 -13.45
N GLU A 124 -25.10 -25.09 -13.99
CA GLU A 124 -25.51 -26.43 -14.41
C GLU A 124 -25.38 -27.45 -13.26
N GLY A 125 -24.35 -27.31 -12.44
CA GLY A 125 -24.09 -28.26 -11.38
C GLY A 125 -23.02 -27.79 -10.40
N VAL A 126 -23.11 -28.31 -9.17
CA VAL A 126 -22.12 -28.10 -8.12
C VAL A 126 -21.86 -29.42 -7.43
N SER A 127 -20.59 -29.76 -7.25
CA SER A 127 -20.16 -30.92 -6.47
C SER A 127 -19.18 -30.52 -5.37
N LEU A 128 -19.15 -31.30 -4.29
CA LEU A 128 -18.19 -31.14 -3.20
C LEU A 128 -17.05 -32.13 -3.37
N THR A 129 -15.89 -31.64 -3.75
CA THR A 129 -14.73 -32.47 -4.11
C THR A 129 -13.71 -32.60 -2.97
N GLU A 130 -13.74 -31.70 -1.99
CA GLU A 130 -12.91 -31.69 -0.77
C GLU A 130 -13.76 -31.25 0.43
N ASN A 131 -13.72 -31.97 1.55
CA ASN A 131 -14.37 -31.59 2.81
C ASN A 131 -13.59 -32.17 3.99
N THR A 132 -12.49 -31.52 4.35
CA THR A 132 -11.56 -32.01 5.37
C THR A 132 -11.62 -31.13 6.62
N ARG A 133 -10.71 -31.37 7.58
CA ARG A 133 -10.55 -30.45 8.74
C ARG A 133 -9.92 -29.13 8.33
N SER A 134 -9.14 -29.10 7.26
CA SER A 134 -8.30 -27.96 6.87
C SER A 134 -8.87 -27.17 5.69
N ALA A 135 -9.73 -27.75 4.86
CA ALA A 135 -10.31 -27.07 3.71
C ALA A 135 -11.60 -27.72 3.22
N ALA A 136 -12.39 -26.96 2.47
CA ALA A 136 -13.48 -27.46 1.64
C ALA A 136 -13.38 -26.87 0.23
N ARG A 137 -13.80 -27.65 -0.78
CA ARG A 137 -13.75 -27.28 -2.19
C ARG A 137 -15.01 -27.68 -2.92
N LEU A 138 -15.63 -26.72 -3.59
CA LEU A 138 -16.67 -26.95 -4.57
C LEU A 138 -16.08 -26.93 -5.97
N GLU A 139 -16.63 -27.75 -6.85
CA GLU A 139 -16.45 -27.66 -8.30
C GLU A 139 -17.81 -27.31 -8.89
N ALA A 140 -17.85 -26.25 -9.69
CA ALA A 140 -19.08 -25.76 -10.29
C ALA A 140 -18.94 -25.69 -11.81
N SER A 141 -20.01 -26.07 -12.50
CA SER A 141 -20.16 -25.97 -13.94
C SER A 141 -21.27 -24.98 -14.27
N TYR A 142 -21.02 -24.15 -15.27
CA TYR A 142 -21.92 -23.10 -15.73
C TYR A 142 -22.05 -23.17 -17.24
N GLN A 143 -23.08 -22.51 -17.76
CA GLN A 143 -23.21 -22.16 -19.17
C GLN A 143 -23.27 -20.65 -19.35
N THR A 144 -22.65 -20.14 -20.41
CA THR A 144 -22.90 -18.80 -20.93
C THR A 144 -24.29 -18.74 -21.57
N GLU A 145 -24.79 -17.55 -21.87
CA GLU A 145 -26.06 -17.38 -22.61
C GLU A 145 -26.01 -18.06 -23.99
N LYS A 146 -24.82 -18.19 -24.59
CA LYS A 146 -24.58 -18.86 -25.86
C LYS A 146 -24.44 -20.39 -25.74
N GLY A 147 -24.55 -20.94 -24.52
CA GLY A 147 -24.47 -22.38 -24.26
C GLY A 147 -23.05 -22.93 -24.14
N GLU A 148 -22.03 -22.07 -24.04
CA GLU A 148 -20.65 -22.50 -23.83
C GLU A 148 -20.44 -22.88 -22.36
N SER A 149 -19.77 -24.00 -22.12
CA SER A 149 -19.50 -24.49 -20.77
C SER A 149 -18.34 -23.75 -20.12
N LEU A 150 -18.52 -23.33 -18.87
CA LEU A 150 -17.48 -22.78 -17.99
C LEU A 150 -17.38 -23.65 -16.74
N THR A 151 -16.18 -23.96 -16.27
CA THR A 151 -16.00 -24.61 -14.96
C THR A 151 -14.98 -23.87 -14.11
N ALA A 152 -15.12 -23.98 -12.79
CA ALA A 152 -14.11 -23.52 -11.84
C ALA A 152 -14.23 -24.28 -10.52
N THR A 153 -13.17 -24.23 -9.72
CA THR A 153 -13.21 -24.70 -8.34
C THR A 153 -13.10 -23.54 -7.35
N PHE A 154 -13.84 -23.65 -6.25
CA PHE A 154 -13.91 -22.66 -5.18
C PHE A 154 -13.50 -23.32 -3.88
N ARG A 155 -12.40 -22.86 -3.29
CA ARG A 155 -11.80 -23.49 -2.12
C ARG A 155 -11.63 -22.50 -0.98
N ILE A 156 -12.04 -22.92 0.22
CA ILE A 156 -11.75 -22.18 1.45
C ILE A 156 -10.87 -23.03 2.37
N LYS A 157 -9.96 -22.38 3.09
CA LYS A 157 -9.07 -23.02 4.07
C LYS A 157 -9.41 -22.58 5.48
N ARG A 158 -9.11 -23.43 6.46
CA ARG A 158 -9.42 -23.19 7.86
C ARG A 158 -8.66 -21.96 8.35
N GLY A 159 -9.40 -21.01 8.92
CA GLY A 159 -8.81 -19.83 9.56
C GLY A 159 -8.33 -18.75 8.61
N GLU A 160 -8.41 -18.94 7.29
CA GLU A 160 -8.10 -17.90 6.30
C GLU A 160 -9.31 -17.00 6.03
N VAL A 161 -9.07 -15.85 5.40
CA VAL A 161 -10.10 -14.87 5.03
C VAL A 161 -10.40 -14.85 3.52
N ALA A 162 -9.80 -15.78 2.77
CA ALA A 162 -9.88 -15.83 1.32
C ALA A 162 -10.65 -17.04 0.79
N VAL A 163 -11.32 -16.84 -0.35
CA VAL A 163 -11.72 -17.91 -1.25
C VAL A 163 -10.72 -17.99 -2.40
N GLU A 164 -10.19 -19.18 -2.64
CA GLU A 164 -9.31 -19.53 -3.76
C GLU A 164 -10.19 -19.98 -4.93
N VAL A 165 -10.04 -19.34 -6.08
CA VAL A 165 -10.71 -19.67 -7.33
C VAL A 165 -9.67 -20.17 -8.32
N SER A 166 -9.83 -21.42 -8.77
CA SER A 166 -9.02 -21.98 -9.85
C SER A 166 -9.89 -22.15 -11.10
N PRO A 167 -9.43 -21.69 -12.28
CA PRO A 167 -10.18 -21.86 -13.51
C PRO A 167 -10.29 -23.33 -13.86
N GLY A 168 -11.37 -23.68 -14.55
CA GLY A 168 -11.49 -24.93 -15.28
C GLY A 168 -11.77 -24.64 -16.75
N ALA A 169 -12.32 -25.62 -17.46
CA ALA A 169 -12.59 -25.51 -18.89
C ALA A 169 -13.45 -24.27 -19.21
N GLY A 170 -13.01 -23.47 -20.18
CA GLY A 170 -13.75 -22.32 -20.70
C GLY A 170 -13.70 -21.05 -19.83
N ALA A 171 -13.22 -21.10 -18.58
CA ALA A 171 -13.13 -19.91 -17.73
C ALA A 171 -11.87 -19.09 -18.06
N GLY A 172 -12.05 -17.84 -18.50
CA GLY A 172 -10.93 -16.94 -18.84
C GLY A 172 -10.67 -15.85 -17.79
N ARG A 173 -11.74 -15.36 -17.14
CA ARG A 173 -11.63 -14.30 -16.12
C ARG A 173 -12.56 -14.52 -14.94
N LEU A 174 -12.22 -13.90 -13.81
CA LEU A 174 -13.09 -13.74 -12.66
C LEU A 174 -13.56 -12.29 -12.57
N ARG A 175 -14.87 -12.07 -12.59
CA ARG A 175 -15.48 -10.80 -12.20
C ARG A 175 -15.70 -10.79 -10.69
N VAL A 176 -15.14 -9.79 -10.03
CA VAL A 176 -15.28 -9.51 -8.59
C VAL A 176 -16.10 -8.25 -8.43
N GLN A 177 -17.39 -8.40 -8.13
CA GLN A 177 -18.30 -7.29 -7.87
C GLN A 177 -18.16 -6.88 -6.41
N CYS A 178 -17.67 -5.66 -6.19
CA CYS A 178 -17.42 -5.11 -4.87
C CYS A 178 -17.66 -3.60 -4.92
N PRO A 179 -18.92 -3.16 -4.72
CA PRO A 179 -19.26 -1.74 -4.78
C PRO A 179 -18.48 -0.91 -3.75
N GLY A 180 -17.88 0.20 -4.17
CA GLY A 180 -17.11 1.11 -3.30
C GLY A 180 -16.71 2.38 -4.03
N ARG A 181 -16.27 3.43 -3.32
CA ARG A 181 -15.76 4.64 -3.97
C ARG A 181 -14.34 4.46 -4.51
N PHE A 182 -13.52 3.71 -3.76
CA PHE A 182 -12.09 3.63 -4.01
C PHE A 182 -11.62 2.22 -4.37
N ALA A 183 -10.68 2.14 -5.30
CA ALA A 183 -9.82 1.00 -5.48
C ALA A 183 -8.35 1.42 -5.31
N VAL A 184 -7.52 0.55 -4.76
CA VAL A 184 -6.10 0.84 -4.52
C VAL A 184 -5.26 -0.28 -5.12
N LEU A 185 -4.23 0.10 -5.88
CA LEU A 185 -3.16 -0.82 -6.27
C LEU A 185 -1.93 -0.52 -5.42
N PRO A 186 -1.64 -1.36 -4.42
CA PRO A 186 -0.45 -1.17 -3.59
C PRO A 186 0.83 -1.31 -4.43
N ASP A 187 1.70 -0.32 -4.34
CA ASP A 187 3.06 -0.35 -4.83
C ASP A 187 4.03 -0.39 -3.64
N PHE A 188 4.91 -1.40 -3.66
CA PHE A 188 5.88 -1.57 -2.60
C PHE A 188 7.21 -0.85 -2.87
N PHE A 189 7.45 -0.39 -4.10
CA PHE A 189 8.70 0.27 -4.54
C PHE A 189 8.55 1.80 -4.67
N ALA A 190 7.35 2.24 -5.02
CA ALA A 190 6.97 3.61 -5.24
C ALA A 190 5.72 3.95 -4.40
N ASP A 191 4.80 4.68 -5.01
CA ASP A 191 3.54 5.12 -4.43
C ASP A 191 2.39 4.30 -4.99
N ASP A 192 1.38 4.09 -4.16
CA ASP A 192 0.18 3.35 -4.55
C ASP A 192 -0.58 4.09 -5.65
N ILE A 193 -1.34 3.38 -6.47
CA ILE A 193 -2.30 4.02 -7.37
C ILE A 193 -3.66 4.03 -6.66
N LEU A 194 -4.09 5.20 -6.20
CA LEU A 194 -5.43 5.42 -5.70
C LEU A 194 -6.39 5.77 -6.84
N ILE A 195 -7.41 4.95 -7.01
CA ILE A 195 -8.50 5.15 -7.97
C ILE A 195 -9.71 5.67 -7.19
N ASP A 196 -10.09 6.94 -7.43
CA ASP A 196 -11.35 7.52 -6.97
C ASP A 196 -12.37 7.52 -8.12
N ALA A 197 -13.42 6.71 -7.98
CA ALA A 197 -14.46 6.57 -9.02
C ALA A 197 -15.13 7.90 -9.41
N SER A 198 -15.18 8.86 -8.48
CA SER A 198 -15.76 10.19 -8.72
C SER A 198 -14.94 11.05 -9.69
N ARG A 199 -13.65 10.74 -9.85
CA ARG A 199 -12.72 11.49 -10.72
C ARG A 199 -12.57 10.89 -12.11
N ILE A 200 -13.13 9.72 -12.36
CA ILE A 200 -12.97 9.01 -13.64
C ILE A 200 -14.30 9.00 -14.40
N PRO A 201 -14.40 9.66 -15.56
CA PRO A 201 -15.67 9.79 -16.28
C PRO A 201 -16.09 8.51 -17.02
N GLY A 202 -15.14 7.68 -17.46
CA GLY A 202 -15.41 6.48 -18.27
C GLY A 202 -16.14 5.38 -17.49
N ALA A 203 -16.93 4.55 -18.16
CA ALA A 203 -17.65 3.43 -17.50
C ALA A 203 -16.73 2.29 -17.02
N ALA A 204 -15.47 2.29 -17.45
CA ALA A 204 -14.44 1.38 -16.99
C ALA A 204 -13.06 2.01 -17.21
N LEU A 205 -12.05 1.42 -16.58
CA LEU A 205 -10.64 1.71 -16.77
C LEU A 205 -9.82 0.41 -16.70
N HIS A 206 -8.58 0.45 -17.15
CA HIS A 206 -7.63 -0.66 -17.08
C HIS A 206 -6.51 -0.34 -16.09
N ALA A 207 -6.26 -1.22 -15.13
CA ALA A 207 -5.22 -1.02 -14.13
C ALA A 207 -4.10 -2.08 -14.32
N PRO A 208 -2.84 -1.72 -14.01
CA PRO A 208 -1.73 -2.67 -14.07
C PRO A 208 -1.97 -3.93 -13.23
N SER A 209 -1.51 -5.08 -13.74
CA SER A 209 -1.67 -6.38 -13.11
C SER A 209 -0.52 -6.71 -12.16
N ASP A 210 -0.38 -5.96 -11.07
CA ASP A 210 0.71 -6.13 -10.10
C ASP A 210 0.35 -7.06 -8.92
N ASN A 211 -0.26 -8.21 -9.25
CA ASN A 211 -0.70 -9.28 -8.33
C ASN A 211 -1.78 -8.92 -7.30
N PHE A 212 -2.09 -7.64 -7.08
CA PHE A 212 -3.01 -7.19 -6.04
C PHE A 212 -3.95 -6.09 -6.52
N LEU A 213 -5.19 -6.13 -6.06
CA LEU A 213 -6.14 -5.01 -6.13
C LEU A 213 -6.97 -4.96 -4.84
N LEU A 214 -7.05 -3.80 -4.22
CA LEU A 214 -7.92 -3.56 -3.07
C LEU A 214 -9.17 -2.81 -3.52
N HIS A 215 -10.34 -3.29 -3.10
CA HIS A 215 -11.59 -2.55 -3.14
C HIS A 215 -11.91 -2.10 -1.70
N LEU A 216 -11.96 -0.79 -1.49
CA LEU A 216 -12.40 -0.22 -0.22
C LEU A 216 -13.92 -0.15 -0.23
N THR A 217 -14.55 -1.03 0.53
CA THR A 217 -15.99 -1.29 0.47
C THR A 217 -16.62 -1.15 1.84
N GLY A 218 -17.95 -1.20 1.86
CA GLY A 218 -18.73 -0.90 3.04
C GLY A 218 -18.55 0.55 3.51
N GLN A 219 -18.87 0.79 4.77
CA GLN A 219 -18.75 2.10 5.42
C GLN A 219 -17.55 2.03 6.38
N GLU A 220 -16.34 1.99 5.81
CA GLU A 220 -15.07 1.85 6.56
C GLU A 220 -14.88 0.51 7.28
N ASP A 221 -15.74 -0.47 7.00
CA ASP A 221 -15.82 -1.72 7.78
C ASP A 221 -15.34 -2.98 7.03
N ALA A 222 -14.96 -2.85 5.75
CA ALA A 222 -14.41 -3.94 4.97
C ALA A 222 -13.44 -3.49 3.86
N ILE A 223 -12.44 -4.32 3.60
CA ILE A 223 -11.58 -4.25 2.42
C ILE A 223 -11.66 -5.61 1.73
N ALA A 224 -12.03 -5.62 0.44
CA ALA A 224 -11.88 -6.80 -0.39
C ALA A 224 -10.55 -6.74 -1.14
N MET A 225 -9.69 -7.73 -0.93
CA MET A 225 -8.40 -7.83 -1.61
C MET A 225 -8.42 -8.97 -2.61
N CYS A 226 -8.23 -8.65 -3.87
CA CYS A 226 -7.95 -9.61 -4.93
C CYS A 226 -6.44 -9.87 -4.96
N VAL A 227 -6.06 -11.15 -4.97
CA VAL A 227 -4.67 -11.60 -5.15
C VAL A 227 -4.64 -12.57 -6.31
N PHE A 228 -3.67 -12.46 -7.21
CA PHE A 228 -3.65 -13.29 -8.42
C PHE A 228 -2.21 -13.55 -8.90
N GLU A 229 -1.99 -14.71 -9.51
CA GLU A 229 -0.65 -15.15 -9.97
C GLU A 229 -0.22 -14.46 -11.26
N ASN A 230 -1.18 -14.25 -12.17
CA ASN A 230 -0.95 -13.71 -13.49
C ASN A 230 -0.63 -12.20 -13.45
N ARG A 231 0.31 -11.75 -14.28
CA ARG A 231 0.68 -10.33 -14.42
C ARG A 231 0.58 -9.82 -15.86
N GLU A 232 0.25 -10.70 -16.80
CA GLU A 232 0.37 -10.42 -18.23
C GLU A 232 -0.86 -9.71 -18.82
N GLN A 233 -1.97 -9.66 -18.07
CA GLN A 233 -3.17 -8.95 -18.50
C GLN A 233 -3.71 -8.05 -17.40
N ASP A 234 -4.08 -6.85 -17.83
CA ASP A 234 -4.66 -5.78 -17.02
C ASP A 234 -5.89 -6.21 -16.24
N VAL A 235 -6.07 -5.55 -15.11
CA VAL A 235 -7.33 -5.62 -14.37
C VAL A 235 -8.27 -4.57 -14.90
N LYS A 236 -9.41 -4.98 -15.46
CA LYS A 236 -10.45 -4.03 -15.87
C LYS A 236 -11.31 -3.69 -14.67
N ILE A 237 -11.41 -2.40 -14.33
CA ILE A 237 -12.24 -1.91 -13.23
C ILE A 237 -13.46 -1.23 -13.82
N SER A 238 -14.65 -1.66 -13.40
CA SER A 238 -15.93 -1.13 -13.87
C SER A 238 -16.46 -0.06 -12.93
N LEU A 239 -17.02 1.00 -13.48
CA LEU A 239 -17.54 2.15 -12.77
C LEU A 239 -19.00 2.41 -13.17
N ALA A 240 -19.80 2.93 -12.25
CA ALA A 240 -21.18 3.33 -12.52
C ALA A 240 -21.58 4.58 -11.71
N GLY A 241 -22.71 5.19 -12.06
CA GLY A 241 -23.21 6.43 -11.45
C GLY A 241 -22.70 7.70 -12.13
N GLU A 242 -23.01 8.85 -11.53
CA GLU A 242 -22.69 10.18 -12.07
C GLU A 242 -22.11 11.11 -10.99
N GLY A 243 -21.16 11.96 -11.37
CA GLY A 243 -20.51 12.92 -10.46
C GLY A 243 -20.01 12.29 -9.16
N ALA A 244 -20.37 12.91 -8.03
CA ALA A 244 -19.96 12.47 -6.69
C ALA A 244 -20.57 11.12 -6.24
N SER A 245 -21.64 10.64 -6.90
CA SER A 245 -22.24 9.35 -6.60
C SER A 245 -21.63 8.20 -7.42
N ARG A 246 -20.55 8.46 -8.17
CA ARG A 246 -19.85 7.42 -8.92
C ARG A 246 -19.16 6.45 -7.97
N ILE A 247 -19.24 5.18 -8.34
CA ILE A 247 -18.66 4.08 -7.59
C ILE A 247 -17.92 3.14 -8.53
N VAL A 248 -16.89 2.50 -7.99
CA VAL A 248 -16.41 1.21 -8.49
C VAL A 248 -17.52 0.19 -8.26
N THR A 249 -17.87 -0.57 -9.29
CA THR A 249 -18.84 -1.67 -9.18
C THR A 249 -18.15 -3.02 -9.07
N GLY A 250 -16.92 -3.12 -9.57
CA GLY A 250 -16.10 -4.33 -9.47
C GLY A 250 -14.90 -4.32 -10.40
N SER A 251 -14.22 -5.47 -10.46
CA SER A 251 -13.06 -5.70 -11.32
C SER A 251 -13.17 -7.03 -12.08
N GLU A 252 -12.57 -7.12 -13.26
CA GLU A 252 -12.40 -8.35 -14.04
C GLU A 252 -10.91 -8.68 -14.12
N ILE A 253 -10.54 -9.88 -13.65
CA ILE A 253 -9.15 -10.31 -13.52
C ILE A 253 -8.97 -11.58 -14.33
N SER A 254 -7.93 -11.62 -15.17
CA SER A 254 -7.57 -12.79 -15.98
C SER A 254 -6.91 -13.88 -15.15
N PHE A 255 -7.34 -15.11 -15.36
CA PHE A 255 -6.65 -16.27 -14.81
C PHE A 255 -5.30 -16.53 -15.49
N GLY A 256 -5.06 -16.00 -16.70
CA GLY A 256 -3.90 -16.39 -17.53
C GLY A 256 -4.03 -17.84 -18.01
N ASP A 257 -2.91 -18.52 -18.24
CA ASP A 257 -2.92 -19.90 -18.78
C ASP A 257 -3.62 -20.90 -17.86
N ASP A 258 -3.41 -20.81 -16.54
CA ASP A 258 -4.03 -21.67 -15.52
C ASP A 258 -3.90 -21.07 -14.09
N GLY A 259 -3.68 -19.76 -14.00
CA GLY A 259 -3.39 -19.08 -12.74
C GLY A 259 -4.59 -19.03 -11.80
N LYS A 260 -4.32 -18.87 -10.51
CA LYS A 260 -5.35 -18.75 -9.46
C LYS A 260 -5.63 -17.30 -9.12
N ILE A 261 -6.87 -17.07 -8.68
CA ILE A 261 -7.29 -15.80 -8.10
C ILE A 261 -7.86 -16.08 -6.71
N TRP A 262 -7.37 -15.37 -5.71
CA TRP A 262 -7.92 -15.35 -4.36
C TRP A 262 -8.66 -14.04 -4.14
N VAL A 263 -9.82 -14.13 -3.49
CA VAL A 263 -10.55 -12.94 -3.03
C VAL A 263 -10.70 -13.02 -1.53
N ALA A 264 -10.12 -12.07 -0.81
CA ALA A 264 -10.05 -12.01 0.63
C ALA A 264 -10.89 -10.88 1.22
N LEU A 265 -11.50 -11.10 2.38
CA LEU A 265 -12.23 -10.08 3.14
C LEU A 265 -11.52 -9.74 4.44
N MET A 266 -10.94 -8.55 4.52
CA MET A 266 -10.46 -7.96 5.77
C MET A 266 -11.58 -7.11 6.35
N THR A 267 -12.14 -7.50 7.50
CA THR A 267 -13.35 -6.87 8.06
C THR A 267 -13.18 -6.50 9.53
N GLY A 268 -13.92 -5.49 9.94
CA GLY A 268 -13.90 -4.90 11.28
C GLY A 268 -14.29 -3.43 11.18
N SER A 269 -14.83 -2.85 12.25
CA SER A 269 -15.14 -1.41 12.24
C SER A 269 -13.88 -0.59 12.00
N GLN A 270 -13.95 0.43 11.13
CA GLN A 270 -12.88 1.40 10.88
C GLN A 270 -11.57 0.76 10.36
N VAL A 271 -11.65 -0.35 9.62
CA VAL A 271 -10.47 -1.04 9.04
C VAL A 271 -9.83 -0.28 7.89
N TRP A 272 -10.49 0.73 7.35
CA TRP A 272 -9.90 1.76 6.50
C TRP A 272 -10.58 3.10 6.81
N HIS A 273 -10.01 4.21 6.37
CA HIS A 273 -10.59 5.54 6.57
C HIS A 273 -10.29 6.45 5.39
N THR A 274 -11.10 7.48 5.21
CA THR A 274 -10.85 8.53 4.22
C THR A 274 -11.19 9.91 4.77
N LEU A 275 -10.44 10.91 4.30
CA LEU A 275 -10.77 12.31 4.47
C LEU A 275 -10.49 13.05 3.16
N ASP A 276 -11.17 14.16 2.90
CA ASP A 276 -10.77 15.09 1.86
C ASP A 276 -9.84 16.15 2.46
N VAL A 277 -8.72 16.42 1.79
CA VAL A 277 -7.73 17.44 2.16
C VAL A 277 -7.86 18.62 1.21
N ASP A 278 -8.04 19.81 1.77
CA ASP A 278 -8.08 21.06 1.01
C ASP A 278 -6.73 21.79 1.03
N GLU A 279 -6.53 22.73 0.11
CA GLU A 279 -5.30 23.53 0.06
C GLU A 279 -5.06 24.32 1.36
N GLU A 280 -6.14 24.76 2.00
CA GLU A 280 -6.11 25.53 3.24
C GLU A 280 -5.59 24.72 4.44
N ASP A 281 -5.69 23.39 4.38
CA ASP A 281 -5.23 22.47 5.43
C ASP A 281 -3.70 22.37 5.50
N ALA A 282 -2.99 22.90 4.49
CA ALA A 282 -1.54 22.80 4.41
C ALA A 282 -0.84 23.36 5.66
N GLY A 283 -0.17 22.46 6.39
CA GLY A 283 0.56 22.73 7.62
C GLY A 283 -0.29 22.71 8.90
N GLN A 284 -1.60 22.54 8.80
CA GLN A 284 -2.51 22.46 9.94
C GLN A 284 -2.57 21.04 10.49
N VAL A 285 -2.65 20.89 11.81
CA VAL A 285 -2.86 19.58 12.44
C VAL A 285 -4.36 19.28 12.48
N ILE A 286 -4.75 18.19 11.84
CA ILE A 286 -6.14 17.76 11.72
C ILE A 286 -6.30 16.44 12.49
N PRO A 287 -7.08 16.41 13.57
CA PRO A 287 -7.49 15.16 14.19
C PRO A 287 -8.47 14.44 13.27
N LEU A 288 -8.23 13.16 13.02
CA LEU A 288 -9.14 12.35 12.21
C LEU A 288 -10.37 11.96 13.03
N GLU A 289 -11.52 11.77 12.40
CA GLU A 289 -12.67 11.12 13.04
C GLU A 289 -12.51 9.59 13.06
N TRP A 290 -11.28 9.14 13.34
CA TRP A 290 -10.86 7.76 13.22
C TRP A 290 -9.84 7.39 14.29
N ARG A 291 -10.02 6.20 14.88
CA ARG A 291 -9.03 5.58 15.79
C ARG A 291 -8.57 4.27 15.21
N THR A 292 -7.29 3.95 15.39
CA THR A 292 -6.75 2.65 14.95
C THR A 292 -7.54 1.51 15.60
N PRO A 293 -8.22 0.64 14.83
CA PRO A 293 -9.00 -0.46 15.41
C PRO A 293 -8.11 -1.55 16.01
N PHE A 294 -6.87 -1.65 15.56
CA PHE A 294 -5.86 -2.56 16.07
C PHE A 294 -4.45 -2.03 15.77
N ALA A 295 -3.46 -2.57 16.47
CA ALA A 295 -2.06 -2.26 16.19
C ALA A 295 -1.68 -2.81 14.80
N ALA A 296 -1.27 -1.93 13.90
CA ALA A 296 -0.76 -2.27 12.56
C ALA A 296 0.18 -1.18 12.07
N GLN A 297 0.92 -1.49 11.01
CA GLN A 297 1.51 -0.48 10.16
C GLN A 297 0.42 0.00 9.22
N TRP A 298 0.00 1.25 9.42
CA TRP A 298 -1.00 1.93 8.62
C TRP A 298 -0.31 2.76 7.54
N ARG A 299 -0.80 2.66 6.31
CA ARG A 299 -0.38 3.51 5.20
C ARG A 299 -1.44 4.60 4.99
N ALA A 300 -0.99 5.81 4.70
CA ALA A 300 -1.81 6.94 4.30
C ALA A 300 -1.40 7.39 2.89
N ASP A 301 -2.34 7.30 1.96
CA ASP A 301 -2.19 7.71 0.58
C ASP A 301 -2.80 9.09 0.39
N PHE A 302 -1.97 10.10 0.14
CA PHE A 302 -2.42 11.47 -0.09
C PHE A 302 -2.50 11.76 -1.58
N THR A 303 -3.64 12.26 -2.05
CA THR A 303 -3.73 12.80 -3.41
C THR A 303 -2.92 14.09 -3.52
N ARG A 304 -2.05 14.17 -4.52
CA ARG A 304 -1.24 15.33 -4.86
C ARG A 304 -2.03 16.27 -5.79
N THR A 305 -1.61 17.54 -5.85
CA THR A 305 -2.21 18.56 -6.74
C THR A 305 -2.11 18.25 -8.25
N ASN A 306 -1.33 17.24 -8.63
CA ASN A 306 -1.18 16.75 -10.00
C ASN A 306 -1.82 15.37 -10.22
N ASP A 307 -2.77 14.97 -9.36
CA ASP A 307 -3.50 13.69 -9.40
C ASP A 307 -2.65 12.43 -9.22
N LEU A 308 -1.38 12.59 -8.87
CA LEU A 308 -0.54 11.51 -8.37
C LEU A 308 -0.88 11.23 -6.90
N THR A 309 -0.50 10.05 -6.41
CA THR A 309 -0.63 9.72 -4.98
C THR A 309 0.76 9.72 -4.34
N ASP A 310 0.85 10.16 -3.09
CA ASP A 310 2.06 10.05 -2.26
C ASP A 310 1.74 9.17 -1.05
N SER A 311 2.45 8.05 -0.91
CA SER A 311 2.19 7.03 0.12
C SER A 311 3.12 7.21 1.32
N TRP A 312 2.53 7.31 2.52
CA TRP A 312 3.23 7.57 3.78
C TRP A 312 2.92 6.50 4.82
N GLU A 313 3.90 6.11 5.62
CA GLU A 313 3.66 5.25 6.78
C GLU A 313 3.23 6.07 8.01
N MET A 314 2.05 5.81 8.57
CA MET A 314 1.66 6.50 9.80
C MET A 314 2.62 6.20 10.95
N LEU A 315 3.09 7.25 11.61
CA LEU A 315 3.95 7.09 12.78
C LEU A 315 3.17 6.51 13.96
N LEU A 316 3.76 5.55 14.65
CA LEU A 316 3.20 4.91 15.84
C LEU A 316 3.94 5.38 17.09
N PRO A 317 3.30 5.45 18.27
CA PRO A 317 4.01 5.79 19.51
C PRO A 317 5.16 4.82 19.81
N ALA A 318 6.37 5.32 20.04
CA ALA A 318 7.50 4.46 20.37
C ALA A 318 7.44 4.03 21.85
N LYS A 319 7.50 2.72 22.11
CA LYS A 319 7.53 2.16 23.46
C LYS A 319 8.69 2.74 24.27
N GLY A 320 8.39 3.20 25.50
CA GLY A 320 9.40 3.71 26.44
C GLY A 320 10.03 5.06 26.06
N SER A 321 9.47 5.81 25.11
CA SER A 321 9.95 7.16 24.76
C SER A 321 8.82 8.11 24.43
N ALA A 322 9.10 9.42 24.42
CA ALA A 322 8.15 10.44 23.98
C ALA A 322 8.04 10.55 22.44
N GLY A 323 8.92 9.85 21.69
CA GLY A 323 8.96 9.90 20.24
C GLY A 323 8.03 8.89 19.57
N TYR A 324 8.22 8.74 18.27
CA TYR A 324 7.47 7.82 17.43
C TYR A 324 8.39 6.78 16.77
N LEU A 325 7.77 5.70 16.31
CA LEU A 325 8.32 4.67 15.47
C LEU A 325 7.64 4.77 14.09
N LYS A 326 8.43 4.86 13.03
CA LYS A 326 7.99 4.59 11.67
C LYS A 326 8.19 3.10 11.38
N PRO A 327 7.13 2.27 11.39
CA PRO A 327 7.25 0.84 11.11
C PRO A 327 7.75 0.57 9.68
N THR A 328 8.32 -0.62 9.47
CA THR A 328 8.75 -1.08 8.14
C THR A 328 8.51 -2.58 8.00
N TRP A 329 8.05 -3.00 6.81
CA TRP A 329 7.95 -4.42 6.46
C TRP A 329 9.28 -5.03 5.99
N LEU A 330 10.36 -4.26 5.94
CA LEU A 330 11.71 -4.72 5.56
C LEU A 330 12.48 -5.36 6.73
N GLY A 331 11.86 -5.54 7.90
CA GLY A 331 12.45 -6.26 9.04
C GLY A 331 13.52 -5.49 9.85
N ALA A 332 13.87 -4.26 9.47
CA ALA A 332 14.92 -3.46 10.13
C ALA A 332 14.51 -2.76 11.45
N GLY A 333 13.41 -3.17 12.10
CA GLY A 333 12.98 -2.62 13.39
C GLY A 333 12.36 -1.21 13.36
N GLY A 334 12.24 -0.59 12.19
CA GLY A 334 11.60 0.72 11.98
C GLY A 334 12.48 1.92 12.38
N ASP A 335 12.14 3.10 11.85
CA ASP A 335 12.89 4.33 12.13
C ASP A 335 12.35 5.06 13.35
N ARG A 336 13.23 5.52 14.25
CA ARG A 336 12.80 6.40 15.37
C ARG A 336 12.63 7.83 14.91
N ILE A 337 11.51 8.45 15.26
CA ILE A 337 11.17 9.82 14.92
C ILE A 337 11.04 10.62 16.22
N PRO A 338 11.62 11.83 16.33
CA PRO A 338 11.46 12.67 17.51
C PRO A 338 9.99 13.01 17.79
N SER A 339 9.69 13.41 19.02
CA SER A 339 8.33 13.75 19.48
C SER A 339 7.73 14.95 18.76
N ASP A 340 8.56 15.85 18.22
CA ASP A 340 8.10 16.99 17.44
C ASP A 340 7.81 16.64 15.97
N ARG A 341 7.96 15.36 15.59
CA ARG A 341 7.76 14.80 14.24
C ARG A 341 8.62 15.47 13.16
N LYS A 342 9.61 16.29 13.52
CA LYS A 342 10.44 16.96 12.52
C LYS A 342 11.33 15.94 11.85
N ARG A 343 11.31 15.99 10.52
CA ARG A 343 12.19 15.20 9.66
C ARG A 343 12.88 16.11 8.66
N TRP A 344 13.97 15.60 8.14
CA TRP A 344 14.68 16.20 7.03
C TRP A 344 14.88 15.13 5.97
N THR A 345 14.54 15.46 4.74
CA THR A 345 14.96 14.71 3.55
C THR A 345 15.63 15.67 2.58
N THR A 346 16.42 15.08 1.69
CA THR A 346 17.10 15.76 0.60
C THR A 346 16.13 16.51 -0.31
N VAL A 347 14.95 15.93 -0.55
CA VAL A 347 13.93 16.47 -1.46
C VAL A 347 13.02 17.52 -0.80
N LEU A 348 12.53 17.26 0.42
CA LEU A 348 11.52 18.10 1.06
C LEU A 348 12.12 19.14 2.02
N GLY A 349 13.43 19.09 2.25
CA GLY A 349 14.06 19.88 3.29
C GLY A 349 13.55 19.48 4.67
N ARG A 350 13.42 20.44 5.59
CA ARG A 350 12.85 20.21 6.92
C ARG A 350 11.33 20.31 6.88
N PHE A 351 10.63 19.31 7.41
CA PHE A 351 9.17 19.28 7.46
C PHE A 351 8.67 18.55 8.71
N PHE A 352 7.38 18.71 9.00
CA PHE A 352 6.67 17.90 9.99
C PHE A 352 6.07 16.68 9.32
N TYR A 353 6.30 15.50 9.89
CA TYR A 353 5.81 14.25 9.32
C TYR A 353 4.27 14.27 9.24
N PRO A 354 3.67 13.97 8.08
CA PRO A 354 2.29 14.37 7.77
C PRO A 354 1.20 13.46 8.34
N CYS A 355 1.52 12.29 8.90
CA CYS A 355 0.51 11.40 9.47
C CYS A 355 1.04 10.60 10.66
N TRP A 356 0.24 10.48 11.72
CA TRP A 356 0.61 9.71 12.91
C TRP A 356 -0.61 9.28 13.71
N VAL A 357 -0.35 8.37 14.63
CA VAL A 357 -1.29 7.91 15.65
C VAL A 357 -0.72 8.30 17.02
N ASP A 358 -1.55 8.84 17.90
CA ASP A 358 -1.14 9.11 19.28
C ASP A 358 -1.23 7.87 20.19
N ARG A 359 -0.98 8.06 21.49
CA ARG A 359 -0.96 6.96 22.47
C ARG A 359 -2.34 6.36 22.74
N ASP A 360 -3.40 7.10 22.46
CA ASP A 360 -4.78 6.67 22.65
C ASP A 360 -5.38 6.07 21.36
N GLY A 361 -4.54 5.87 20.34
CA GLY A 361 -4.93 5.33 19.04
C GLY A 361 -5.61 6.35 18.12
N GLN A 362 -5.66 7.63 18.50
CA GLN A 362 -6.28 8.68 17.69
C GLN A 362 -5.37 9.00 16.49
N GLY A 363 -5.93 8.95 15.28
CA GLY A 363 -5.23 9.31 14.06
C GLY A 363 -5.20 10.83 13.85
N TYR A 364 -4.13 11.31 13.24
CA TYR A 364 -3.95 12.70 12.84
C TYR A 364 -3.26 12.78 11.49
N VAL A 365 -3.58 13.84 10.75
CA VAL A 365 -2.82 14.27 9.59
C VAL A 365 -2.37 15.73 9.73
N GLN A 366 -1.30 16.07 9.04
CA GLN A 366 -0.80 17.43 8.85
C GLN A 366 -0.28 17.55 7.43
N PRO A 367 -1.16 17.87 6.45
CA PRO A 367 -0.78 18.01 5.05
C PRO A 367 0.44 18.94 4.90
N LEU A 368 1.37 18.60 4.00
CA LEU A 368 2.63 19.32 3.92
C LEU A 368 2.43 20.74 3.37
N LYS A 369 2.95 21.74 4.09
CA LYS A 369 3.15 23.09 3.55
C LYS A 369 4.47 23.14 2.79
N ASN A 370 4.50 22.58 1.58
CA ASN A 370 5.70 22.48 0.76
C ASN A 370 5.40 22.82 -0.72
N ARG A 371 6.25 23.63 -1.36
CA ARG A 371 6.06 24.04 -2.76
C ARG A 371 6.21 22.90 -3.76
N ALA A 372 7.06 21.92 -3.47
CA ALA A 372 7.29 20.77 -4.35
C ALA A 372 6.23 19.67 -4.15
N MET A 373 5.56 19.64 -2.99
CA MET A 373 4.60 18.60 -2.61
C MET A 373 3.44 19.21 -1.83
N GLY A 374 2.34 19.46 -2.54
CA GLY A 374 1.05 19.81 -1.98
C GLY A 374 0.08 18.64 -2.09
N PHE A 375 -0.78 18.49 -1.08
CA PHE A 375 -1.85 17.50 -1.06
C PHE A 375 -3.19 18.19 -1.25
N GLN A 376 -4.04 17.62 -2.09
CA GLN A 376 -5.37 18.13 -2.38
C GLN A 376 -6.25 16.99 -2.90
N GLY A 377 -7.39 16.77 -2.25
CA GLY A 377 -8.30 15.68 -2.56
C GLY A 377 -8.32 14.57 -1.51
N PRO A 378 -8.85 13.40 -1.86
CA PRO A 378 -9.00 12.33 -0.89
C PRO A 378 -7.64 11.84 -0.41
N ALA A 379 -7.55 11.62 0.88
CA ALA A 379 -6.54 10.79 1.50
C ALA A 379 -7.19 9.51 2.00
N VAL A 380 -6.50 8.38 1.85
CA VAL A 380 -7.00 7.05 2.20
C VAL A 380 -6.02 6.38 3.15
N ILE A 381 -6.54 5.78 4.22
CA ILE A 381 -5.77 5.11 5.26
C ILE A 381 -6.17 3.65 5.35
N TYR A 382 -5.20 2.73 5.32
CA TYR A 382 -5.46 1.29 5.41
C TYR A 382 -4.26 0.49 5.98
N PRO A 383 -4.46 -0.74 6.47
CA PRO A 383 -3.43 -1.53 7.16
C PRO A 383 -2.58 -2.31 6.16
N ILE A 384 -1.34 -1.86 5.92
CA ILE A 384 -0.44 -2.52 4.97
C ILE A 384 0.26 -3.74 5.57
N ASN A 385 0.75 -3.64 6.81
CA ASN A 385 1.55 -4.70 7.43
C ASN A 385 1.28 -4.85 8.93
N ARG A 386 1.56 -6.04 9.48
CA ARG A 386 1.50 -6.28 10.93
C ARG A 386 2.69 -5.65 11.67
N VAL A 387 2.44 -5.25 12.91
CA VAL A 387 3.44 -4.80 13.91
C VAL A 387 3.31 -5.61 15.20
N GLU A 388 4.23 -5.39 16.15
CA GLU A 388 4.12 -5.98 17.47
C GLU A 388 2.79 -5.56 18.14
N GLY A 389 2.00 -6.53 18.62
CA GLY A 389 0.68 -6.30 19.21
C GLY A 389 -0.48 -6.42 18.22
N THR A 390 -0.23 -6.65 16.93
CA THR A 390 -1.30 -7.01 15.97
C THR A 390 -1.98 -8.30 16.44
N PRO A 391 -3.32 -8.34 16.60
CA PRO A 391 -4.02 -9.57 16.98
C PRO A 391 -3.75 -10.69 15.97
N THR A 392 -3.59 -11.91 16.46
CA THR A 392 -3.25 -13.07 15.61
C THR A 392 -4.36 -13.44 14.62
N ASP A 393 -5.58 -13.00 14.92
CA ASP A 393 -6.76 -13.20 14.11
C ASP A 393 -7.09 -12.01 13.20
N THR A 394 -6.25 -10.98 13.16
CA THR A 394 -6.37 -9.87 12.21
C THR A 394 -5.45 -10.08 11.01
N TYR A 395 -5.89 -9.60 9.84
CA TYR A 395 -5.16 -9.68 8.58
C TYR A 395 -4.88 -8.27 8.05
N THR A 396 -3.65 -8.04 7.61
CA THR A 396 -3.26 -6.87 6.81
C THR A 396 -3.02 -7.26 5.35
N VAL A 397 -2.79 -6.28 4.48
CA VAL A 397 -2.53 -6.52 3.05
C VAL A 397 -1.38 -7.52 2.83
N ILE A 398 -0.24 -7.34 3.49
CA ILE A 398 0.90 -8.28 3.37
C ILE A 398 0.57 -9.67 3.92
N ASP A 399 -0.27 -9.78 4.94
CA ASP A 399 -0.67 -11.09 5.49
C ASP A 399 -1.53 -11.87 4.50
N VAL A 400 -2.48 -11.19 3.85
CA VAL A 400 -3.30 -11.79 2.79
C VAL A 400 -2.41 -12.22 1.64
N ALA A 401 -1.51 -11.35 1.17
CA ALA A 401 -0.57 -11.70 0.10
C ALA A 401 0.23 -12.97 0.42
N ARG A 402 0.82 -13.04 1.63
CA ARG A 402 1.58 -14.21 2.10
C ARG A 402 0.73 -15.46 2.26
N SER A 403 -0.52 -15.32 2.70
CA SER A 403 -1.46 -16.44 2.87
C SER A 403 -1.88 -17.04 1.52
N CYS A 404 -2.04 -16.20 0.49
CA CYS A 404 -2.51 -16.62 -0.83
C CYS A 404 -1.36 -17.16 -1.71
N LEU A 405 -0.29 -16.38 -1.87
CA LEU A 405 0.82 -16.69 -2.77
C LEU A 405 1.95 -17.50 -2.09
N GLY A 406 1.95 -17.54 -0.75
CA GLY A 406 3.04 -18.13 0.03
C GLY A 406 4.20 -17.15 0.28
N VAL A 407 4.99 -17.43 1.31
CA VAL A 407 6.10 -16.56 1.73
C VAL A 407 7.19 -16.43 0.66
N GLY A 408 7.50 -17.54 -0.03
CA GLY A 408 8.52 -17.57 -1.08
C GLY A 408 8.22 -16.60 -2.23
N PRO A 409 7.09 -16.75 -2.95
CA PRO A 409 6.69 -15.82 -4.00
C PRO A 409 6.57 -14.36 -3.53
N CYS A 410 6.04 -14.13 -2.32
CA CYS A 410 5.99 -12.78 -1.76
C CYS A 410 7.37 -12.15 -1.54
N ASN A 411 8.43 -12.91 -1.27
CA ASN A 411 9.77 -12.32 -1.17
C ASN A 411 10.24 -11.70 -2.49
N TYR A 412 9.83 -12.26 -3.63
CA TYR A 412 10.13 -11.74 -4.96
C TYR A 412 9.19 -10.60 -5.36
N ILE A 413 7.88 -10.73 -5.09
CA ILE A 413 6.89 -9.70 -5.44
C ILE A 413 7.12 -8.42 -4.61
N LEU A 414 7.42 -8.58 -3.33
CA LEU A 414 7.78 -7.46 -2.45
C LEU A 414 9.25 -7.05 -2.63
N ASP A 415 10.05 -7.83 -3.36
CA ASP A 415 11.50 -7.68 -3.56
C ASP A 415 12.22 -7.16 -2.31
N LEU A 416 12.10 -7.90 -1.21
CA LEU A 416 12.61 -7.43 0.08
C LEU A 416 14.11 -7.13 0.04
N GLU A 417 14.86 -7.83 -0.81
CA GLU A 417 16.29 -7.62 -1.05
C GLU A 417 16.55 -6.35 -1.86
N GLY A 418 15.90 -6.18 -3.02
CA GLY A 418 16.06 -4.99 -3.85
C GLY A 418 15.55 -3.71 -3.19
N GLN A 419 14.88 -3.81 -2.06
CA GLN A 419 14.44 -2.65 -1.27
C GLN A 419 15.34 -2.33 -0.07
N LYS A 420 16.38 -3.15 0.20
CA LYS A 420 17.36 -2.84 1.23
C LYS A 420 18.17 -1.63 0.85
N GLN A 421 18.39 -0.76 1.83
CA GLN A 421 19.23 0.40 1.64
C GLN A 421 20.70 0.01 1.60
N GLU A 422 21.41 0.47 0.57
CA GLU A 422 22.86 0.37 0.50
C GLU A 422 23.53 1.56 1.16
N HIS A 423 24.66 1.30 1.83
CA HIS A 423 25.52 2.33 2.39
C HIS A 423 26.98 1.96 2.17
N VAL A 424 27.69 2.81 1.42
CA VAL A 424 29.10 2.64 1.10
C VAL A 424 29.88 3.88 1.55
N GLY A 425 31.02 3.66 2.19
CA GLY A 425 31.90 4.74 2.63
C GLY A 425 31.38 5.52 3.84
N ARG A 426 31.77 6.79 3.93
CA ARG A 426 31.39 7.72 5.00
C ARG A 426 30.81 8.98 4.38
N ALA A 427 29.62 9.38 4.83
CA ALA A 427 28.98 10.62 4.38
C ALA A 427 29.92 11.82 4.53
N THR A 428 29.89 12.76 3.58
CA THR A 428 30.80 13.91 3.54
C THR A 428 30.74 14.77 4.79
N CYS A 429 29.56 14.94 5.40
CA CYS A 429 29.37 15.61 6.68
C CYS A 429 30.07 14.90 7.85
N ALA A 430 29.98 13.57 7.89
CA ALA A 430 30.67 12.75 8.89
C ALA A 430 32.19 12.74 8.66
N THR A 431 32.65 12.82 7.41
CA THR A 431 34.07 13.00 7.08
C THR A 431 34.59 14.35 7.57
N ARG A 432 33.85 15.45 7.32
CA ARG A 432 34.16 16.77 7.91
C ARG A 432 34.30 16.69 9.42
N ASP A 433 33.30 16.11 10.09
CA ASP A 433 33.26 16.09 11.56
C ASP A 433 34.42 15.27 12.14
N ALA A 434 34.77 14.14 11.50
CA ALA A 434 35.91 13.33 11.87
C ALA A 434 37.24 14.09 11.71
N LEU A 435 37.45 14.76 10.57
CA LEU A 435 38.68 15.54 10.34
C LEU A 435 38.76 16.71 11.34
N ARG A 436 37.66 17.45 11.53
CA ARG A 436 37.58 18.56 12.48
C ARG A 436 37.98 18.13 13.89
N ALA A 437 37.46 17.01 14.37
CA ALA A 437 37.77 16.49 15.70
C ALA A 437 39.27 16.17 15.92
N ILE A 438 40.00 15.84 14.86
CA ILE A 438 41.45 15.55 14.90
C ILE A 438 42.25 16.85 14.91
N TYR A 439 41.95 17.75 13.99
CA TYR A 439 42.71 18.99 13.80
C TYR A 439 42.47 20.02 14.92
N GLU A 440 41.26 20.10 15.49
CA GLU A 440 40.99 20.96 16.65
C GLU A 440 41.82 20.57 17.89
N LYS A 441 42.31 19.33 17.95
CA LYS A 441 43.17 18.81 19.02
C LYS A 441 44.64 18.75 18.65
N ASN A 442 45.03 19.25 17.47
CA ASN A 442 46.39 19.15 16.93
C ASN A 442 46.93 17.71 16.87
N GLN A 443 46.09 16.74 16.50
CA GLN A 443 46.43 15.31 16.50
C GLN A 443 46.80 14.75 15.12
N GLN A 444 46.86 15.56 14.07
CA GLN A 444 46.98 15.13 12.68
C GLN A 444 48.24 14.30 12.39
N ARG A 445 49.38 14.58 13.04
CA ARG A 445 50.58 13.73 12.91
C ARG A 445 50.38 12.33 13.48
N ASN A 446 49.77 12.25 14.66
CA ASN A 446 49.59 10.98 15.38
C ASN A 446 48.41 10.16 14.83
N LYS A 447 47.46 10.82 14.17
CA LYS A 447 46.25 10.22 13.60
C LYS A 447 46.23 10.19 12.07
N ARG A 448 47.40 10.19 11.43
CA ARG A 448 47.54 10.19 9.96
C ARG A 448 46.71 9.10 9.28
N GLN A 449 46.79 7.87 9.78
CA GLN A 449 46.03 6.74 9.21
C GLN A 449 44.52 6.94 9.31
N GLU A 450 44.04 7.51 10.42
CA GLU A 450 42.62 7.81 10.63
C GLU A 450 42.12 8.89 9.65
N ILE A 451 42.96 9.89 9.37
CA ILE A 451 42.70 10.91 8.35
C ILE A 451 42.63 10.27 6.96
N GLU A 452 43.63 9.48 6.57
CA GLU A 452 43.66 8.84 5.25
C GLU A 452 42.42 7.94 5.04
N THR A 453 42.07 7.12 6.04
CA THR A 453 40.85 6.31 6.01
C THR A 453 39.58 7.16 5.90
N ALA A 454 39.51 8.31 6.56
CA ALA A 454 38.36 9.21 6.44
C ALA A 454 38.24 9.83 5.04
N LEU A 455 39.36 10.21 4.42
CA LEU A 455 39.39 10.73 3.04
C LEU A 455 38.93 9.68 2.03
N ASP A 456 39.44 8.45 2.14
CA ASP A 456 39.07 7.34 1.24
C ASP A 456 37.61 6.92 1.42
N ALA A 457 37.13 6.84 2.66
CA ALA A 457 35.73 6.57 2.93
C ALA A 457 34.81 7.69 2.40
N GLY A 458 35.23 8.96 2.48
CA GLY A 458 34.52 10.09 1.90
C GLY A 458 34.44 10.03 0.37
N LEU A 459 35.54 9.67 -0.30
CA LEU A 459 35.55 9.46 -1.75
C LEU A 459 34.66 8.28 -2.15
N ALA A 460 34.76 7.15 -1.45
CA ALA A 460 33.92 5.98 -1.74
C ALA A 460 32.42 6.30 -1.64
N PHE A 461 32.03 7.13 -0.67
CA PHE A 461 30.67 7.63 -0.54
C PHE A 461 30.23 8.47 -1.75
N VAL A 462 31.03 9.47 -2.13
CA VAL A 462 30.76 10.34 -3.30
C VAL A 462 30.65 9.50 -4.58
N THR A 463 31.56 8.55 -4.79
CA THR A 463 31.53 7.65 -5.95
C THR A 463 30.25 6.82 -5.98
N HIS A 464 29.84 6.28 -4.84
CA HIS A 464 28.62 5.47 -4.75
C HIS A 464 27.35 6.27 -5.10
N ILE A 465 27.18 7.47 -4.52
CA ILE A 465 26.01 8.32 -4.85
C ILE A 465 26.07 8.76 -6.32
N ARG A 466 27.25 9.12 -6.82
CA ARG A 466 27.43 9.48 -8.23
C ARG A 466 27.00 8.36 -9.19
N ASN A 467 27.40 7.11 -8.90
CA ASN A 467 27.00 5.96 -9.72
C ASN A 467 25.47 5.77 -9.74
N ARG A 468 24.78 6.05 -8.64
CA ARG A 468 23.30 6.00 -8.57
C ARG A 468 22.66 7.11 -9.40
N ILE A 469 23.19 8.33 -9.36
CA ILE A 469 22.74 9.44 -10.23
C ILE A 469 22.91 9.06 -11.70
N GLU A 470 24.07 8.54 -12.08
CA GLU A 470 24.35 8.13 -13.47
C GLU A 470 23.49 6.96 -13.93
N HIS A 471 23.15 6.04 -13.02
CA HIS A 471 22.17 4.99 -13.28
C HIS A 471 20.80 5.59 -13.65
N TYR A 472 20.32 6.58 -12.91
CA TYR A 472 19.06 7.26 -13.20
C TYR A 472 19.09 8.06 -14.51
N VAL A 473 20.18 8.79 -14.78
CA VAL A 473 20.33 9.54 -16.04
C VAL A 473 20.32 8.60 -17.24
N ARG A 474 21.07 7.48 -17.18
CA ARG A 474 21.06 6.47 -18.25
C ARG A 474 19.66 5.88 -18.45
N PHE A 475 18.98 5.51 -17.36
CA PHE A 475 17.59 5.08 -17.41
C PHE A 475 16.68 6.11 -18.10
N GLY A 476 16.84 7.40 -17.77
CA GLY A 476 16.08 8.49 -18.38
C GLY A 476 16.26 8.55 -19.90
N HIS A 477 17.49 8.46 -20.38
CA HIS A 477 17.79 8.43 -21.82
C HIS A 477 17.16 7.20 -22.50
N GLU A 478 17.32 6.01 -21.92
CA GLU A 478 16.77 4.76 -22.47
C GLU A 478 15.23 4.80 -22.56
N ILE A 479 14.55 5.39 -21.58
CA ILE A 479 13.09 5.58 -21.61
C ILE A 479 12.69 6.61 -22.68
N ARG A 480 13.42 7.71 -22.82
CA ARG A 480 13.10 8.74 -23.83
C ARG A 480 13.30 8.22 -25.25
N GLU A 481 14.35 7.42 -25.49
CA GLU A 481 14.55 6.72 -26.75
C GLU A 481 13.37 5.77 -27.04
N TYR A 482 13.00 4.94 -26.07
CA TYR A 482 11.85 4.05 -26.18
C TYR A 482 10.54 4.81 -26.46
N LEU A 483 10.23 5.86 -25.70
CA LEU A 483 9.04 6.68 -25.90
C LEU A 483 9.03 7.37 -27.27
N ALA A 484 10.18 7.79 -27.80
CA ALA A 484 10.29 8.37 -29.13
C ALA A 484 10.01 7.34 -30.24
N GLU A 485 10.44 6.09 -30.05
CA GLU A 485 10.08 4.98 -30.94
C GLU A 485 8.58 4.68 -30.88
N GLN A 486 8.02 4.57 -29.67
CA GLN A 486 6.58 4.34 -29.47
C GLN A 486 5.73 5.48 -30.03
N SER A 487 6.16 6.73 -29.91
CA SER A 487 5.45 7.88 -30.49
C SER A 487 5.44 7.88 -32.02
N LYS A 488 6.46 7.30 -32.66
CA LYS A 488 6.49 7.11 -34.12
C LYS A 488 5.60 5.94 -34.55
N ALA A 489 5.60 4.86 -33.78
CA ALA A 489 4.81 3.66 -34.05
C ALA A 489 3.31 3.88 -33.78
N HIS A 490 2.99 4.70 -32.78
CA HIS A 490 1.64 4.99 -32.30
C HIS A 490 1.35 6.50 -32.25
N PRO A 491 1.29 7.22 -33.39
CA PRO A 491 1.00 8.65 -33.41
C PRO A 491 -0.32 9.02 -32.72
N GLU A 492 -1.28 8.09 -32.67
CA GLU A 492 -2.56 8.23 -31.97
C GLU A 492 -2.44 8.32 -30.45
N LEU A 493 -1.29 7.94 -29.88
CA LEU A 493 -0.99 8.00 -28.44
C LEU A 493 -0.05 9.15 -28.07
N ALA A 494 0.32 10.01 -29.04
CA ALA A 494 1.39 11.01 -28.87
C ALA A 494 1.21 11.92 -27.65
N ASP A 495 -0.01 12.39 -27.37
CA ASP A 495 -0.27 13.26 -26.20
C ASP A 495 0.06 12.55 -24.88
N ARG A 496 -0.36 11.29 -24.76
CA ARG A 496 -0.14 10.46 -23.56
C ARG A 496 1.33 10.07 -23.40
N LEU A 497 1.99 9.71 -24.49
CA LEU A 497 3.42 9.42 -24.48
C LEU A 497 4.24 10.69 -24.18
N GLY A 498 3.76 11.85 -24.63
CA GLY A 498 4.33 13.16 -24.30
C GLY A 498 4.26 13.48 -22.80
N GLU A 499 3.20 13.10 -22.10
CA GLU A 499 3.13 13.22 -20.63
C GLU A 499 4.24 12.41 -19.93
N LEU A 500 4.49 11.18 -20.40
CA LEU A 500 5.54 10.31 -19.86
C LEU A 500 6.95 10.82 -20.21
N GLU A 501 7.13 11.35 -21.42
CA GLU A 501 8.40 11.96 -21.85
C GLU A 501 8.73 13.19 -21.01
N ALA A 502 7.74 14.06 -20.77
CA ALA A 502 7.90 15.27 -19.99
C ALA A 502 8.37 14.94 -18.56
N ILE A 503 7.77 13.94 -17.91
CA ILE A 503 8.22 13.48 -16.59
C ILE A 503 9.65 12.94 -16.68
N THR A 504 9.96 12.12 -17.69
CA THR A 504 11.29 11.50 -17.82
C THR A 504 12.39 12.54 -18.05
N ARG A 505 12.10 13.57 -18.87
CA ARG A 505 13.03 14.68 -19.18
C ARG A 505 13.45 15.47 -17.95
N GLU A 506 12.64 15.45 -16.90
CA GLU A 506 12.98 16.11 -15.64
C GLU A 506 14.22 15.53 -14.94
N LEU A 507 14.70 14.34 -15.33
CA LEU A 507 15.99 13.81 -14.88
C LEU A 507 17.15 14.66 -15.40
N ASP A 508 17.13 14.99 -16.69
CA ASP A 508 18.17 15.77 -17.37
C ASP A 508 18.17 17.22 -16.85
N VAL A 509 16.97 17.79 -16.70
CA VAL A 509 16.79 19.16 -16.16
C VAL A 509 17.42 19.30 -14.78
N ARG A 510 17.21 18.32 -13.89
CA ARG A 510 17.78 18.36 -12.54
C ARG A 510 19.29 18.11 -12.52
N MET A 511 19.79 17.20 -13.36
CA MET A 511 21.22 16.97 -13.51
C MET A 511 21.93 18.22 -14.04
N GLU A 512 21.37 18.87 -15.05
CA GLU A 512 21.91 20.11 -15.63
C GLU A 512 21.96 21.24 -14.59
N ALA A 513 20.86 21.45 -13.85
CA ALA A 513 20.75 22.46 -12.81
C ALA A 513 21.78 22.31 -11.67
N ARG A 514 22.35 21.11 -11.50
CA ARG A 514 23.32 20.80 -10.44
C ARG A 514 24.72 20.43 -10.97
N SER A 515 24.92 20.40 -12.28
CA SER A 515 26.12 19.91 -12.96
C SER A 515 27.43 20.51 -12.42
N GLU A 516 27.45 21.83 -12.19
CA GLU A 516 28.62 22.52 -11.66
C GLU A 516 28.90 22.21 -10.17
N LYS A 517 27.88 21.82 -9.40
CA LYS A 517 27.95 21.67 -7.93
C LYS A 517 28.20 20.23 -7.49
N VAL A 518 27.66 19.25 -8.21
CA VAL A 518 27.81 17.83 -7.87
C VAL A 518 29.24 17.33 -8.07
N LYS A 519 30.00 17.97 -8.98
CA LYS A 519 31.38 17.60 -9.38
C LYS A 519 31.52 16.09 -9.71
N THR A 520 32.72 15.66 -10.08
CA THR A 520 32.98 14.25 -10.36
C THR A 520 33.78 13.59 -9.24
N PRO A 521 33.76 12.25 -9.11
CA PRO A 521 34.63 11.53 -8.19
C PRO A 521 36.12 11.85 -8.39
N GLU A 522 36.56 12.05 -9.63
CA GLU A 522 37.95 12.41 -9.95
C GLU A 522 38.32 13.77 -9.37
N PHE A 523 37.41 14.75 -9.40
CA PHE A 523 37.62 16.05 -8.77
C PHE A 523 37.82 15.90 -7.25
N VAL A 524 37.01 15.06 -6.59
CA VAL A 524 37.18 14.79 -5.15
C VAL A 524 38.47 14.01 -4.86
N ALA A 525 38.85 13.08 -5.73
CA ALA A 525 40.13 12.38 -5.61
C ALA A 525 41.32 13.35 -5.70
N GLN A 526 41.27 14.33 -6.61
CA GLN A 526 42.27 15.40 -6.72
C GLN A 526 42.29 16.29 -5.46
N MET A 527 41.11 16.68 -4.95
CA MET A 527 41.02 17.40 -3.67
C MET A 527 41.67 16.63 -2.53
N ASN A 528 41.41 15.32 -2.44
CA ASN A 528 42.00 14.45 -1.42
C ASN A 528 43.52 14.32 -1.59
N GLN A 529 44.02 14.29 -2.82
CA GLN A 529 45.46 14.30 -3.09
C GLN A 529 46.10 15.61 -2.65
N GLY A 530 45.49 16.75 -2.96
CA GLY A 530 45.95 18.06 -2.46
C GLY A 530 45.96 18.11 -0.94
N PHE A 531 44.90 17.61 -0.28
CA PHE A 531 44.86 17.50 1.18
C PHE A 531 46.03 16.67 1.73
N ARG A 532 46.33 15.52 1.09
CA ARG A 532 47.44 14.65 1.49
C ARG A 532 48.80 15.33 1.39
N GLN A 533 48.99 16.19 0.39
CA GLN A 533 50.23 16.92 0.15
C GLN A 533 50.37 18.11 1.11
N ASP A 534 49.29 18.89 1.29
CA ASP A 534 49.38 20.22 1.88
C ASP A 534 48.93 20.29 3.34
N LEU A 535 48.06 19.38 3.79
CA LEU A 535 47.38 19.48 5.08
C LEU A 535 47.59 18.31 6.02
N LEU A 536 47.94 17.13 5.50
CA LEU A 536 47.96 15.87 6.26
C LEU A 536 48.79 15.94 7.56
N THR A 537 49.91 16.64 7.53
CA THR A 537 50.80 16.84 8.69
C THR A 537 51.02 18.32 9.01
N TYR A 538 50.25 19.22 8.39
CA TYR A 538 50.40 20.65 8.56
C TYR A 538 49.90 21.12 9.92
N GLU A 539 50.66 21.97 10.61
CA GLU A 539 50.39 22.48 11.96
C GLU A 539 50.52 24.01 12.03
N GLY A 540 50.44 24.69 10.89
CA GLY A 540 50.47 26.16 10.84
C GLY A 540 49.27 26.79 11.53
N ALA A 541 49.40 28.06 11.93
CA ALA A 541 48.37 28.78 12.66
C ALA A 541 47.03 28.91 11.89
N ASP A 542 47.06 28.80 10.56
CA ASP A 542 45.90 28.85 9.66
C ASP A 542 45.35 27.45 9.27
N VAL A 543 45.83 26.37 9.90
CA VAL A 543 45.43 24.99 9.55
C VAL A 543 43.91 24.77 9.62
N LEU A 544 43.24 25.38 10.61
CA LEU A 544 41.79 25.24 10.78
C LEU A 544 41.00 25.95 9.66
N ASP A 545 41.51 27.08 9.15
CA ASP A 545 40.89 27.78 8.03
C ASP A 545 41.04 26.98 6.73
N LYS A 546 42.23 26.40 6.49
CA LYS A 546 42.46 25.53 5.33
C LYS A 546 41.63 24.26 5.40
N LEU A 547 41.53 23.64 6.58
CA LEU A 547 40.65 22.49 6.81
C LEU A 547 39.18 22.84 6.54
N LYS A 548 38.73 24.00 7.02
CA LYS A 548 37.37 24.48 6.79
C LYS A 548 37.09 24.67 5.31
N ALA A 549 38.03 25.23 4.55
CA ALA A 549 37.89 25.39 3.10
C ALA A 549 37.71 24.03 2.39
N TYR A 550 38.59 23.06 2.68
CA TYR A 550 38.48 21.70 2.13
C TYR A 550 37.16 21.03 2.50
N THR A 551 36.83 21.02 3.79
CA THR A 551 35.65 20.31 4.28
C THR A 551 34.34 20.94 3.82
N ASN A 552 34.27 22.28 3.70
CA ASN A 552 33.11 22.96 3.11
C ASN A 552 32.90 22.54 1.67
N ALA A 553 33.97 22.54 0.85
CA ALA A 553 33.88 22.10 -0.55
C ALA A 553 33.42 20.64 -0.66
N LEU A 554 33.97 19.74 0.16
CA LEU A 554 33.56 18.32 0.18
C LEU A 554 32.08 18.16 0.57
N THR A 555 31.61 18.88 1.61
CA THR A 555 30.21 18.80 2.04
C THR A 555 29.25 19.44 1.05
N GLN A 556 29.66 20.47 0.32
CA GLN A 556 28.85 21.06 -0.73
C GLN A 556 28.64 20.07 -1.89
N ILE A 557 29.71 19.36 -2.28
CA ILE A 557 29.64 18.29 -3.29
C ILE A 557 28.67 17.19 -2.84
N GLY A 558 28.90 16.63 -1.64
CA GLY A 558 28.06 15.56 -1.12
C GLY A 558 26.59 15.97 -0.96
N GLY A 559 26.31 17.15 -0.41
CA GLY A 559 24.94 17.63 -0.25
C GLY A 559 24.19 17.79 -1.58
N ASN A 560 24.86 18.28 -2.63
CA ASN A 560 24.24 18.39 -3.95
C ASN A 560 24.00 17.02 -4.60
N GLN A 561 24.88 16.03 -4.36
CA GLN A 561 24.68 14.67 -4.84
C GLN A 561 23.53 13.96 -4.09
N ASP A 562 23.46 14.12 -2.77
CA ASP A 562 22.38 13.57 -1.94
C ASP A 562 21.01 14.15 -2.36
N GLU A 563 20.95 15.46 -2.64
CA GLU A 563 19.77 16.12 -3.21
C GLU A 563 19.40 15.57 -4.58
N LEU A 564 20.34 15.55 -5.53
CA LEU A 564 20.07 15.11 -6.90
C LEU A 564 19.60 13.65 -6.95
N VAL A 565 20.22 12.74 -6.20
CA VAL A 565 19.82 11.32 -6.23
C VAL A 565 18.41 11.11 -5.70
N GLY A 566 18.01 11.86 -4.65
CA GLY A 566 16.65 11.84 -4.12
C GLY A 566 15.64 12.41 -5.11
N GLU A 567 15.97 13.50 -5.78
CA GLU A 567 15.12 14.07 -6.82
C GLU A 567 14.98 13.13 -8.03
N CYS A 568 16.05 12.47 -8.47
CA CYS A 568 16.00 11.47 -9.53
C CYS A 568 15.06 10.32 -9.18
N ARG A 569 15.14 9.78 -7.95
CA ARG A 569 14.22 8.74 -7.49
C ARG A 569 12.77 9.21 -7.55
N TRP A 570 12.50 10.45 -7.14
CA TRP A 570 11.14 11.00 -7.15
C TRP A 570 10.55 11.07 -8.56
N VAL A 571 11.38 11.40 -9.56
CA VAL A 571 10.96 11.35 -10.98
C VAL A 571 10.57 9.94 -11.37
N VAL A 572 11.42 8.95 -11.09
CA VAL A 572 11.16 7.56 -11.50
C VAL A 572 9.91 6.99 -10.80
N ARG A 573 9.67 7.33 -9.53
CA ARG A 573 8.40 7.00 -8.84
C ARG A 573 7.19 7.63 -9.53
N SER A 574 7.28 8.92 -9.86
CA SER A 574 6.22 9.65 -10.54
C SER A 574 5.93 9.09 -11.93
N LEU A 575 6.99 8.73 -12.69
CA LEU A 575 6.89 8.09 -14.00
C LEU A 575 6.18 6.73 -13.91
N ARG A 576 6.58 5.88 -12.96
CA ARG A 576 5.97 4.57 -12.72
C ARG A 576 4.46 4.68 -12.45
N GLN A 577 4.07 5.61 -11.58
CA GLN A 577 2.67 5.84 -11.23
C GLN A 577 1.88 6.43 -12.41
N ARG A 578 2.43 7.46 -13.08
CA ARG A 578 1.79 8.09 -14.25
C ARG A 578 1.60 7.10 -15.40
N ALA A 579 2.54 6.19 -15.64
CA ALA A 579 2.39 5.13 -16.63
C ALA A 579 1.12 4.29 -16.38
N GLY A 580 0.88 3.90 -15.12
CA GLY A 580 -0.34 3.18 -14.75
C GLY A 580 -1.63 4.00 -14.93
N LEU A 581 -1.59 5.30 -14.61
CA LEU A 581 -2.73 6.21 -14.79
C LEU A 581 -3.05 6.49 -16.26
N VAL A 582 -2.02 6.64 -17.10
CA VAL A 582 -2.17 6.86 -18.55
C VAL A 582 -2.84 5.65 -19.20
N MET A 583 -2.40 4.44 -18.84
CA MET A 583 -3.02 3.18 -19.24
C MET A 583 -4.47 3.05 -18.75
N ALA A 584 -4.76 3.51 -17.54
CA ALA A 584 -6.13 3.56 -17.02
C ALA A 584 -7.05 4.48 -17.83
N ALA A 585 -6.53 5.61 -18.29
CA ALA A 585 -7.27 6.53 -19.14
C ALA A 585 -7.40 6.04 -20.59
N ASP A 586 -6.41 5.31 -21.10
CA ASP A 586 -6.38 4.76 -22.45
C ASP A 586 -5.72 3.38 -22.49
N PRO A 587 -6.50 2.28 -22.57
CA PRO A 587 -5.97 0.91 -22.56
C PRO A 587 -5.00 0.61 -23.71
N ARG A 588 -5.00 1.40 -24.79
CA ARG A 588 -4.03 1.26 -25.88
C ARG A 588 -2.59 1.57 -25.42
N CYS A 589 -2.42 2.27 -24.31
CA CYS A 589 -1.11 2.51 -23.70
C CYS A 589 -0.61 1.36 -22.81
N ALA A 590 -1.35 0.24 -22.68
CA ALA A 590 -1.04 -0.84 -21.74
C ALA A 590 0.38 -1.40 -21.89
N GLU A 591 0.78 -1.81 -23.10
CA GLU A 591 2.10 -2.41 -23.36
C GLU A 591 3.24 -1.43 -23.03
N VAL A 592 3.08 -0.16 -23.42
CA VAL A 592 4.05 0.90 -23.13
C VAL A 592 4.13 1.18 -21.62
N ALA A 593 2.99 1.23 -20.95
CA ALA A 593 2.93 1.46 -19.51
C ALA A 593 3.55 0.32 -18.71
N GLU A 594 3.29 -0.94 -19.10
CA GLU A 594 3.86 -2.12 -18.46
C GLU A 594 5.39 -2.12 -18.59
N GLU A 595 5.93 -1.88 -19.78
CA GLU A 595 7.37 -1.82 -20.02
C GLU A 595 8.03 -0.70 -19.20
N ILE A 596 7.42 0.50 -19.18
CA ILE A 596 7.92 1.63 -18.36
C ILE A 596 7.88 1.29 -16.88
N ARG A 597 6.78 0.71 -16.38
CA ARG A 597 6.66 0.30 -14.98
C ARG A 597 7.73 -0.74 -14.64
N GLY A 598 7.93 -1.75 -15.48
CA GLY A 598 8.94 -2.79 -15.31
C GLY A 598 10.37 -2.23 -15.25
N ARG A 599 10.71 -1.30 -16.15
CA ARG A 599 12.02 -0.61 -16.13
C ARG A 599 12.17 0.29 -14.90
N CYS A 600 11.12 1.02 -14.51
CA CYS A 600 11.13 1.84 -13.30
C CYS A 600 11.40 0.99 -12.05
N GLN A 601 10.77 -0.19 -11.93
CA GLN A 601 10.99 -1.09 -10.79
C GLN A 601 12.47 -1.45 -10.67
N LYS A 602 13.11 -1.86 -11.79
CA LYS A 602 14.55 -2.17 -11.83
C LYS A 602 15.39 -0.96 -11.39
N ALA A 603 15.09 0.23 -11.89
CA ALA A 603 15.83 1.45 -11.53
C ALA A 603 15.67 1.87 -10.05
N LEU A 604 14.55 1.52 -9.42
CA LEU A 604 14.24 1.82 -8.02
C LEU A 604 14.85 0.82 -7.02
N THR A 605 15.45 -0.27 -7.49
CA THR A 605 16.13 -1.25 -6.62
C THR A 605 17.45 -0.73 -6.04
N ASN A 606 17.85 -1.31 -4.91
CA ASN A 606 19.04 -1.02 -4.12
C ASN A 606 19.22 0.49 -3.84
N PRO A 607 18.21 1.14 -3.22
CA PRO A 607 18.27 2.56 -2.97
C PRO A 607 19.37 2.90 -1.97
N THR A 608 19.97 4.07 -2.09
CA THR A 608 20.76 4.63 -0.99
C THR A 608 19.85 5.26 0.07
N LYS A 609 20.34 5.43 1.30
CA LYS A 609 19.59 6.12 2.36
C LYS A 609 19.13 7.55 1.96
N TYR A 610 19.88 8.22 1.09
CA TYR A 610 19.64 9.61 0.68
C TYR A 610 18.59 9.74 -0.42
N GLU A 611 18.20 8.61 -1.02
CA GLU A 611 17.07 8.56 -1.94
C GLU A 611 15.71 8.64 -1.23
N ALA A 612 15.67 8.51 0.10
CA ALA A 612 14.45 8.52 0.91
C ALA A 612 13.37 7.59 0.33
N ALA A 613 13.74 6.31 0.14
CA ALA A 613 12.99 5.37 -0.68
C ALA A 613 11.51 5.20 -0.31
N ARG A 614 11.15 5.47 0.95
CA ARG A 614 9.78 5.50 1.45
C ARG A 614 9.63 6.62 2.47
N HIS A 615 8.48 7.28 2.44
CA HIS A 615 8.18 8.43 3.27
C HIS A 615 7.68 8.06 4.65
#